data_AF-A0A5S5E0S9-F1
#
_entry.id   AF-A0A5S5E0S9-F1
#
_cell.length_a   1.000
_cell.length_b   1.000
_cell.length_c   1.000
_cell.angle_alpha   90.00
_cell.angle_beta   90.00
_cell.angle_gamma   90.00
#
_symmetry.space_group_name_H-M   'P 1'
#
loop_
_entity.id
_entity.type
_entity.pdbx_description
1 polymer ?
#
loop_
_entity_poly.entity_id
_entity_poly.type
_entity_poly.pdbx_seq_one_letter_code
_entity_poly.pdbx_strand_id
1 'polypeptide(L)'
;MIDKENYCQLISKEHIERKQSWFVNILVSLDQFGNTLAKGNPDNTISARIGYFMHNENGNPNWFWKLLENVVNFTFKPLDGIEHCFVAYCYDKDEKFEEGDLFAKIVLFIFVVVFSIPFLIIVVYIVAFLFPKAKNEYKMDHEKVSLEKINNFRKKHCASD
;
A
#
# COMPACT_ATOMS: atom_id res chain seq x y z
N MET A 1 10.19 4.37 -19.46
CA MET A 1 8.95 3.77 -18.96
C MET A 1 9.36 2.81 -17.87
N ILE A 2 9.12 3.17 -16.62
CA ILE A 2 9.40 2.27 -15.49
C ILE A 2 8.42 1.12 -15.59
N ASP A 3 8.94 -0.10 -15.53
CA ASP A 3 8.22 -1.32 -15.85
C ASP A 3 7.38 -1.79 -14.64
N LYS A 4 6.42 -0.95 -14.26
CA LYS A 4 5.49 -1.20 -13.15
C LYS A 4 4.70 -2.49 -13.38
N GLU A 5 4.34 -2.77 -14.62
CA GLU A 5 3.61 -3.99 -14.98
C GLU A 5 4.46 -5.24 -14.72
N ASN A 6 5.75 -5.23 -15.07
CA ASN A 6 6.67 -6.32 -14.74
C ASN A 6 6.85 -6.48 -13.22
N TYR A 7 6.81 -5.40 -12.43
CA TYR A 7 6.84 -5.54 -10.97
C TYR A 7 5.64 -6.32 -10.43
N CYS A 8 4.42 -6.01 -10.87
CA CYS A 8 3.23 -6.78 -10.48
C CYS A 8 3.30 -8.23 -10.97
N GLN A 9 3.89 -8.48 -12.15
CA GLN A 9 4.13 -9.85 -12.64
C GLN A 9 5.12 -10.62 -11.77
N LEU A 10 6.18 -9.98 -11.27
CA LEU A 10 7.14 -10.62 -10.35
C LEU A 10 6.50 -11.00 -9.02
N ILE A 11 5.64 -10.15 -8.46
CA ILE A 11 4.85 -10.48 -7.28
C ILE A 11 3.94 -11.67 -7.57
N SER A 12 3.21 -11.64 -8.69
CA SER A 12 2.30 -12.71 -9.10
C SER A 12 2.97 -14.06 -9.35
N LYS A 13 4.26 -14.08 -9.66
CA LYS A 13 5.06 -15.29 -9.88
C LYS A 13 5.79 -15.75 -8.62
N GLU A 14 5.47 -15.18 -7.46
CA GLU A 14 6.10 -15.48 -6.17
C GLU A 14 7.62 -15.25 -6.13
N HIS A 15 8.17 -14.48 -7.08
CA HIS A 15 9.56 -14.02 -6.99
C HIS A 15 9.77 -13.05 -5.83
N ILE A 16 8.71 -12.36 -5.39
CA ILE A 16 8.73 -11.46 -4.24
C ILE A 16 7.58 -11.86 -3.29
N GLU A 17 7.94 -12.54 -2.20
CA GLU A 17 6.99 -12.89 -1.15
C GLU A 17 7.04 -11.85 -0.03
N ARG A 18 5.86 -11.48 0.49
CA ARG A 18 5.71 -10.65 1.70
C ARG A 18 5.01 -11.46 2.77
N LYS A 19 5.67 -11.63 3.91
CA LYS A 19 5.05 -12.17 5.12
C LYS A 19 4.68 -11.02 6.04
N GLN A 20 3.38 -10.82 6.22
CA GLN A 20 2.86 -9.76 7.07
C GLN A 20 3.13 -10.07 8.55
N SER A 21 3.50 -9.03 9.30
CA SER A 21 3.60 -9.11 10.76
C SER A 21 2.21 -9.07 11.39
N TRP A 22 2.11 -9.49 12.66
CA TRP A 22 0.86 -9.37 13.41
C TRP A 22 0.35 -7.92 13.51
N PHE A 23 1.28 -6.96 13.63
CA PHE A 23 0.93 -5.54 13.71
C PHE A 23 0.42 -5.02 12.37
N VAL A 24 1.07 -5.41 11.27
CA VAL A 24 0.61 -5.07 9.93
C VAL A 24 -0.75 -5.71 9.64
N ASN A 25 -1.01 -6.94 10.10
CA ASN A 25 -2.34 -7.56 9.94
C ASN A 25 -3.45 -6.73 10.59
N ILE A 26 -3.22 -6.17 11.78
CA ILE A 26 -4.18 -5.26 12.44
C ILE A 26 -4.41 -4.03 11.57
N LEU A 27 -3.35 -3.42 11.04
CA LEU A 27 -3.45 -2.24 10.18
C LEU A 27 -4.18 -2.56 8.87
N VAL A 28 -3.94 -3.73 8.27
CA VAL A 28 -4.63 -4.21 7.06
C VAL A 28 -6.12 -4.39 7.32
N SER A 29 -6.51 -4.97 8.46
CA SER A 29 -7.94 -5.10 8.81
C SER A 29 -8.62 -3.74 9.02
N LEU A 30 -7.92 -2.77 9.62
CA LEU A 30 -8.44 -1.39 9.73
C LEU A 30 -8.55 -0.72 8.36
N ASP A 31 -7.59 -0.96 7.48
CA ASP A 31 -7.54 -0.45 6.11
C ASP A 31 -8.74 -0.99 5.29
N GLN A 32 -8.97 -2.31 5.29
CA GLN A 32 -10.13 -2.96 4.66
C GLN A 32 -11.47 -2.49 5.24
N PHE A 33 -11.55 -2.31 6.57
CA PHE A 33 -12.74 -1.77 7.22
C PHE A 33 -13.05 -0.34 6.74
N GLY A 34 -12.03 0.52 6.68
CA GLY A 34 -12.16 1.87 6.13
C GLY A 34 -12.58 1.86 4.66
N ASN A 35 -12.03 0.94 3.85
CA ASN A 35 -12.42 0.81 2.44
C ASN A 35 -13.90 0.44 2.29
N THR A 36 -14.37 -0.51 3.11
CA THR A 36 -15.77 -0.94 3.14
C THR A 36 -16.71 0.23 3.47
N LEU A 37 -16.36 1.05 4.47
CA LEU A 37 -17.12 2.26 4.82
C LEU A 37 -17.13 3.31 3.70
N ALA A 38 -16.05 3.38 2.92
CA ALA A 38 -15.94 4.18 1.71
C ALA A 38 -16.51 3.49 0.45
N LYS A 39 -17.46 2.55 0.63
CA LYS A 39 -18.15 1.79 -0.44
C LYS A 39 -17.21 1.06 -1.40
N GLY A 40 -16.02 0.69 -0.94
CA GLY A 40 -15.08 -0.16 -1.67
C GLY A 40 -15.30 -1.64 -1.35
N ASN A 41 -14.64 -2.49 -2.14
CA ASN A 41 -14.61 -3.93 -1.97
C ASN A 41 -13.96 -4.29 -0.61
N PRO A 42 -14.64 -5.07 0.25
CA PRO A 42 -14.11 -5.44 1.57
C PRO A 42 -12.84 -6.30 1.50
N ASP A 43 -12.60 -6.99 0.38
CA ASP A 43 -11.45 -7.89 0.23
C ASP A 43 -10.15 -7.14 -0.11
N ASN A 44 -10.22 -5.87 -0.56
CA ASN A 44 -9.04 -5.04 -0.80
C ASN A 44 -8.93 -3.83 0.14
N THR A 45 -7.71 -3.35 0.29
CA THR A 45 -7.37 -2.21 1.15
C THR A 45 -7.61 -0.87 0.45
N ILE A 46 -7.76 0.22 1.23
CA ILE A 46 -7.69 1.59 0.71
C ILE A 46 -6.34 1.80 0.00
N SER A 47 -5.24 1.28 0.56
CA SER A 47 -3.91 1.36 -0.07
C SER A 47 -3.87 0.72 -1.46
N ALA A 48 -4.45 -0.48 -1.64
CA ALA A 48 -4.55 -1.13 -2.95
C ALA A 48 -5.48 -0.37 -3.91
N ARG A 49 -6.62 0.12 -3.42
CA ARG A 49 -7.56 0.95 -4.19
C ARG A 49 -6.91 2.24 -4.70
N ILE A 50 -6.16 2.93 -3.84
CA ILE A 50 -5.38 4.11 -4.24
C ILE A 50 -4.34 3.72 -5.30
N GLY A 51 -3.63 2.62 -5.10
CA GLY A 51 -2.63 2.11 -6.05
C GLY A 51 -3.24 1.80 -7.42
N TYR A 52 -4.42 1.18 -7.46
CA TYR A 52 -5.15 0.91 -8.69
C TYR A 52 -5.46 2.20 -9.44
N PHE A 53 -6.13 3.18 -8.80
CA PHE A 53 -6.54 4.41 -9.48
C PHE A 53 -5.37 5.32 -9.88
N MET A 54 -4.20 5.19 -9.25
CA MET A 54 -3.00 5.91 -9.62
C MET A 54 -2.18 5.26 -10.74
N HIS A 55 -2.15 3.92 -10.82
CA HIS A 55 -1.16 3.20 -11.64
C HIS A 55 -1.72 2.20 -12.64
N ASN A 56 -2.98 1.76 -12.51
CA ASN A 56 -3.62 0.89 -13.51
C ASN A 56 -4.03 1.70 -14.75
N GLU A 57 -3.97 1.08 -15.93
CA GLU A 57 -4.39 1.69 -17.19
C GLU A 57 -5.89 2.07 -17.23
N ASN A 58 -6.73 1.31 -16.53
CA ASN A 58 -8.16 1.55 -16.35
C ASN A 58 -8.45 2.43 -15.12
N GLY A 59 -7.41 2.84 -14.40
CA GLY A 59 -7.50 3.81 -13.31
C GLY A 59 -7.81 5.22 -13.82
N ASN A 60 -7.99 6.14 -12.88
CA ASN A 60 -8.28 7.54 -13.17
C ASN A 60 -7.32 8.44 -12.36
N PRO A 61 -6.03 8.51 -12.75
CA PRO A 61 -5.02 9.20 -11.99
C PRO A 61 -5.35 10.69 -11.94
N ASN A 62 -5.51 11.21 -10.72
CA ASN A 62 -5.80 12.63 -10.49
C ASN A 62 -5.15 13.09 -9.17
N TRP A 63 -5.25 14.39 -8.91
CA TRP A 63 -4.61 15.01 -7.76
C TRP A 63 -5.12 14.45 -6.42
N PHE A 64 -6.38 14.02 -6.35
CA PHE A 64 -6.98 13.46 -5.14
C PHE A 64 -6.33 12.13 -4.78
N TRP A 65 -6.27 11.20 -5.75
CA TRP A 65 -5.61 9.91 -5.54
C TRP A 65 -4.12 10.07 -5.25
N LYS A 66 -3.44 11.01 -5.92
CA LYS A 66 -2.03 11.32 -5.67
C LYS A 66 -1.79 11.85 -4.26
N LEU A 67 -2.69 12.70 -3.74
CA LEU A 67 -2.59 13.20 -2.37
C LEU A 67 -2.74 12.07 -1.35
N LEU A 68 -3.75 11.21 -1.52
CA LEU A 68 -3.95 10.06 -0.64
C LEU A 68 -2.76 9.09 -0.70
N GLU A 69 -2.26 8.81 -1.90
CA GLU A 69 -1.09 7.97 -2.11
C GLU A 69 0.13 8.50 -1.33
N ASN A 70 0.42 9.79 -1.44
CA ASN A 70 1.55 10.39 -0.74
C ASN A 70 1.44 10.24 0.78
N VAL A 71 0.24 10.49 1.33
CA VAL A 71 -0.02 10.38 2.77
C VAL A 71 0.15 8.94 3.25
N VAL A 72 -0.43 7.98 2.53
CA VAL A 72 -0.38 6.56 2.91
C VAL A 72 1.03 6.00 2.72
N ASN A 73 1.68 6.26 1.59
CA ASN A 73 3.06 5.85 1.34
C ASN A 73 4.02 6.39 2.40
N PHE A 74 3.84 7.64 2.83
CA PHE A 74 4.64 8.20 3.92
C PHE A 74 4.37 7.49 5.26
N THR A 75 3.10 7.31 5.60
CA THR A 75 2.67 6.69 6.87
C THR A 75 3.24 5.28 7.04
N PHE A 76 3.20 4.46 6.00
CA PHE A 76 3.60 3.04 6.06
C PHE A 76 5.06 2.77 5.66
N LYS A 77 5.79 3.81 5.22
CA LYS A 77 7.22 3.72 4.84
C LYS A 77 8.10 2.95 5.84
N PRO A 78 8.03 3.16 7.17
CA PRO A 78 8.92 2.46 8.09
C PRO A 78 8.56 0.98 8.32
N LEU A 79 7.35 0.55 7.95
CA LEU A 79 6.88 -0.83 8.10
C LEU A 79 7.08 -1.66 6.84
N ASP A 80 6.77 -1.07 5.69
CA ASP A 80 6.64 -1.80 4.42
C ASP A 80 7.55 -1.28 3.30
N GLY A 81 8.27 -0.18 3.53
CA GLY A 81 9.17 0.43 2.54
C GLY A 81 8.45 1.40 1.61
N ILE A 82 9.10 1.72 0.48
CA ILE A 82 8.56 2.68 -0.49
C ILE A 82 7.46 2.07 -1.36
N GLU A 83 6.67 2.92 -2.03
CA GLU A 83 5.64 2.54 -3.01
C GLU A 83 4.54 1.62 -2.43
N HIS A 84 4.16 1.83 -1.17
CA HIS A 84 3.22 0.95 -0.45
C HIS A 84 1.88 0.76 -1.17
N CYS A 85 1.21 1.83 -1.63
CA CYS A 85 -0.07 1.74 -2.33
C CYS A 85 0.05 0.97 -3.65
N PHE A 86 1.08 1.26 -4.45
CA PHE A 86 1.34 0.55 -5.70
C PHE A 86 1.61 -0.95 -5.47
N VAL A 87 2.43 -1.27 -4.47
CA VAL A 87 2.74 -2.66 -4.11
C VAL A 87 1.48 -3.38 -3.61
N ALA A 88 0.65 -2.73 -2.79
CA ALA A 88 -0.62 -3.27 -2.32
C ALA A 88 -1.54 -3.59 -3.51
N TYR A 89 -1.65 -2.69 -4.47
CA TYR A 89 -2.37 -2.95 -5.71
C TYR A 89 -1.83 -4.18 -6.47
N CYS A 90 -0.50 -4.34 -6.59
CA CYS A 90 0.05 -5.53 -7.25
C CYS A 90 -0.29 -6.85 -6.53
N TYR A 91 -0.42 -6.85 -5.20
CA TYR A 91 -0.85 -8.03 -4.44
C TYR A 91 -2.34 -8.35 -4.65
N ASP A 92 -3.16 -7.32 -4.88
CA ASP A 92 -4.62 -7.44 -5.05
C ASP A 92 -5.04 -7.23 -6.52
N LYS A 93 -4.14 -7.45 -7.48
CA LYS A 93 -4.34 -7.04 -8.89
C LYS A 93 -5.56 -7.68 -9.57
N ASP A 94 -5.99 -8.83 -9.07
CA ASP A 94 -7.09 -9.61 -9.62
C ASP A 94 -8.44 -9.26 -8.94
N GLU A 95 -8.41 -8.36 -7.94
CA GLU A 95 -9.59 -7.86 -7.24
C GLU A 95 -10.30 -6.75 -8.01
N LYS A 96 -11.58 -6.53 -7.69
CA LYS A 96 -12.36 -5.42 -8.22
C LYS A 96 -12.16 -4.16 -7.38
N PHE A 97 -11.94 -3.03 -8.04
CA PHE A 97 -11.75 -1.72 -7.40
C PHE A 97 -12.86 -0.75 -7.79
N GLU A 98 -13.64 -0.28 -6.82
CA GLU A 98 -14.66 0.76 -7.06
C GLU A 98 -14.09 2.16 -6.86
N GLU A 99 -14.35 3.11 -7.78
CA GLU A 99 -13.90 4.50 -7.57
C GLU A 99 -14.70 5.16 -6.45
N GLY A 100 -15.98 4.80 -6.32
CA GLY A 100 -16.92 5.38 -5.36
C GLY A 100 -17.48 6.72 -5.82
N ASP A 101 -18.64 7.07 -5.24
CA ASP A 101 -19.27 8.37 -5.43
C ASP A 101 -18.58 9.48 -4.59
N LEU A 102 -19.06 10.72 -4.70
CA LEU A 102 -18.51 11.84 -3.93
C LEU A 102 -18.54 11.57 -2.41
N PHE A 103 -19.61 10.94 -1.92
CA PHE A 103 -19.73 10.56 -0.52
C PHE A 103 -18.63 9.58 -0.11
N ALA A 104 -18.41 8.51 -0.89
CA ALA A 104 -17.32 7.56 -0.67
C ALA A 104 -15.95 8.25 -0.65
N LYS A 105 -15.69 9.18 -1.58
CA LYS A 105 -14.42 9.92 -1.63
C LYS A 105 -14.23 10.82 -0.40
N ILE A 106 -15.30 11.43 0.13
CA ILE A 106 -15.25 12.21 1.38
C ILE A 106 -14.93 11.30 2.56
N VAL A 107 -15.60 10.15 2.68
CA VAL A 107 -15.33 9.16 3.74
C VAL A 107 -13.88 8.69 3.65
N LEU A 108 -13.40 8.36 2.45
CA LEU A 108 -12.02 7.96 2.20
C LEU A 108 -11.02 9.03 2.65
N PHE A 109 -11.27 10.29 2.29
CA PHE A 109 -10.45 11.41 2.69
C PHE A 109 -10.40 11.57 4.21
N ILE A 110 -11.55 11.46 4.89
CA ILE A 110 -11.60 11.54 6.35
C ILE A 110 -10.81 10.38 6.97
N PHE A 111 -11.00 9.15 6.51
CA PHE A 111 -10.25 8.01 7.02
C PHE A 111 -8.74 8.17 6.84
N VAL A 112 -8.29 8.52 5.63
CA VAL A 112 -6.86 8.65 5.35
C VAL A 112 -6.24 9.88 6.01
N VAL A 113 -6.88 11.04 5.95
CA VAL A 113 -6.28 12.29 6.43
C VAL A 113 -6.47 12.46 7.94
N VAL A 114 -7.65 12.13 8.47
CA VAL A 114 -7.95 12.36 9.90
C VAL A 114 -7.46 11.21 10.77
N PHE A 115 -7.56 9.96 10.34
CA PHE A 115 -7.02 8.84 11.14
C PHE A 115 -5.55 8.57 10.85
N SER A 116 -5.10 8.66 9.59
CA SER A 116 -3.70 8.32 9.32
C SER A 116 -2.69 9.39 9.75
N ILE A 117 -3.00 10.69 9.59
CA ILE A 117 -1.99 11.75 9.79
C ILE A 117 -1.65 12.00 11.28
N PRO A 118 -2.60 12.30 12.17
CA PRO A 118 -2.23 12.63 13.56
C PRO A 118 -1.93 11.38 14.41
N PHE A 119 -2.64 10.27 14.19
CA PHE A 119 -2.57 9.09 15.07
C PHE A 119 -1.67 7.99 14.50
N LEU A 120 -1.89 7.57 13.25
CA LEU A 120 -1.13 6.45 12.69
C LEU A 120 0.32 6.82 12.36
N ILE A 121 0.65 8.02 11.87
CA ILE A 121 2.06 8.37 11.61
C ILE A 121 2.90 8.24 12.89
N ILE A 122 2.44 8.82 14.01
CA ILE A 122 3.18 8.78 15.27
C ILE A 122 3.27 7.33 15.78
N VAL A 123 2.15 6.61 15.83
CA VAL A 123 2.10 5.23 16.33
C VAL A 123 2.95 4.30 15.46
N VAL A 124 2.82 4.36 14.13
CA VAL A 124 3.55 3.51 13.19
C VAL A 124 5.05 3.75 13.30
N TYR A 125 5.50 5.01 13.37
CA TYR A 125 6.93 5.31 13.48
C TYR A 125 7.49 4.87 14.83
N ILE A 126 6.79 5.11 15.94
CA ILE A 126 7.21 4.67 17.28
C ILE A 126 7.26 3.14 17.34
N VAL A 127 6.21 2.44 16.89
CA VAL A 127 6.16 0.97 16.91
C VAL A 127 7.23 0.38 16.00
N ALA A 128 7.42 0.90 14.80
CA ALA A 128 8.47 0.44 13.88
C ALA A 128 9.89 0.66 14.44
N PHE A 129 10.08 1.70 15.25
CA PHE A 129 11.34 1.97 15.93
C PHE A 129 11.57 1.05 17.14
N LEU A 130 10.59 0.92 18.02
CA LEU A 130 10.70 0.13 19.26
C LEU A 130 10.61 -1.38 19.04
N PHE A 131 9.86 -1.83 18.03
CA PHE A 131 9.57 -3.24 17.79
C PHE A 131 9.92 -3.62 16.34
N PRO A 132 11.17 -4.02 16.05
CA PRO A 132 11.58 -4.44 14.70
C PRO A 132 10.73 -5.59 14.13
N LYS A 133 10.20 -6.47 15.00
CA LYS A 133 9.28 -7.57 14.63
C LYS A 133 7.90 -7.11 14.15
N ALA A 134 7.56 -5.83 14.29
CA ALA A 134 6.34 -5.25 13.75
C ALA A 134 6.44 -4.96 12.24
N LYS A 135 7.64 -4.99 11.65
CA LYS A 135 7.85 -4.79 10.21
C LYS A 135 7.56 -6.07 9.43
N ASN A 136 7.22 -5.92 8.15
CA ASN A 136 7.04 -7.06 7.27
C ASN A 136 8.37 -7.74 6.94
N GLU A 137 8.31 -9.05 6.72
CA GLU A 137 9.43 -9.81 6.20
C GLU A 137 9.26 -10.04 4.70
N TYR A 138 10.37 -9.95 3.99
CA TYR A 138 10.41 -10.11 2.55
C TYR A 138 11.32 -11.25 2.16
N LYS A 139 10.90 -12.00 1.15
CA LYS A 139 11.77 -12.94 0.44
C LYS A 139 11.81 -12.59 -1.03
N MET A 140 12.97 -12.79 -1.63
CA MET A 140 13.14 -12.77 -3.09
C MET A 140 13.69 -14.13 -3.51
N ASP A 141 13.02 -14.78 -4.46
CA ASP A 141 13.39 -16.14 -4.90
C ASP A 141 13.53 -17.12 -3.71
N HIS A 142 12.55 -17.07 -2.80
CA HIS A 142 12.50 -17.83 -1.54
C HIS A 142 13.61 -17.53 -0.51
N GLU A 143 14.52 -16.59 -0.78
CA GLU A 143 15.56 -16.16 0.18
C GLU A 143 15.16 -14.90 0.92
N LYS A 144 15.36 -14.88 2.25
CA LYS A 144 15.06 -13.70 3.08
C LYS A 144 15.95 -12.52 2.68
N VAL A 145 15.33 -11.37 2.41
CA VAL A 145 16.02 -10.14 2.02
C VAL A 145 15.73 -9.00 2.99
N SER A 146 16.65 -8.04 3.07
CA SER A 146 16.44 -6.82 3.85
C SER A 146 15.44 -5.88 3.16
N LEU A 147 14.77 -5.05 3.96
CA LEU A 147 13.87 -4.01 3.44
C LEU A 147 14.63 -3.01 2.55
N GLU A 148 15.91 -2.79 2.81
CA GLU A 148 16.76 -1.94 1.97
C GLU A 148 16.95 -2.54 0.57
N LYS A 149 17.22 -3.85 0.47
CA LYS A 149 17.35 -4.54 -0.82
C LYS A 149 16.04 -4.46 -1.61
N ILE A 150 14.89 -4.65 -0.95
CA ILE A 150 13.56 -4.48 -1.54
C ILE A 150 13.33 -3.05 -2.02
N ASN A 151 13.67 -2.04 -1.20
CA ASN A 151 13.51 -0.64 -1.58
C ASN A 151 14.38 -0.28 -2.79
N ASN A 152 15.62 -0.77 -2.86
CA ASN A 152 16.48 -0.54 -4.03
C ASN A 152 15.91 -1.20 -5.29
N PHE A 153 15.35 -2.40 -5.14
CA PHE A 153 14.64 -3.08 -6.22
C PHE A 153 13.41 -2.28 -6.69
N ARG A 154 12.56 -1.81 -5.76
CA ARG A 154 11.42 -0.94 -6.08
C ARG A 154 11.82 0.38 -6.71
N LYS A 155 12.92 1.02 -6.28
CA LYS A 155 13.42 2.23 -6.94
C LYS A 155 13.75 1.99 -8.41
N LYS A 156 14.31 0.83 -8.74
CA LYS A 156 14.67 0.47 -10.11
C LYS A 156 13.44 0.15 -10.97
N HIS A 157 12.40 -0.43 -10.39
CA HIS A 157 11.26 -1.01 -11.13
C HIS A 157 9.92 -0.28 -10.94
N CYS A 158 9.80 0.62 -9.97
CA CYS A 158 8.53 1.23 -9.56
C CYS A 158 8.62 2.75 -9.44
N ALA A 159 9.77 3.30 -9.01
CA ALA A 159 9.91 4.74 -8.83
C ALA A 159 9.89 5.46 -10.18
N SER A 160 8.88 6.28 -10.37
CA SER A 160 8.89 7.40 -11.32
C SER A 160 9.61 8.57 -10.70
N ASP A 161 10.59 9.11 -11.43
CA ASP A 161 11.13 10.45 -11.20
C ASP A 161 9.99 11.48 -11.02
#